data_AF-A0A351TL25-F1
#
_entry.id   AF-A0A351TL25-F1
#
_cell.length_a   1.000
_cell.length_b   1.000
_cell.length_c   1.000
_cell.angle_alpha   90.00
_cell.angle_beta   90.00
_cell.angle_gamma   90.00
#
_symmetry.space_group_name_H-M   'P 1'
#
loop_
_entity.id
_entity.type
_entity.pdbx_description
1 polymer ?
#
loop_
_entity_poly.entity_id
_entity_poly.type
_entity_poly.pdbx_seq_one_letter_code
_entity_poly.pdbx_strand_id
1 'polypeptide(L)' 'TGALNKSAEAEVMGELVKLNREGTTILMVTHDSRIASQCDRILYLLDGRISAELPLGKFVSGTERQREEQTARWLMEMGW' A
#
# COMPACT_ATOMS: atom_id res chain seq x y z
N THR A 1 -13.48 5.38 8.33
CA THR A 1 -13.46 5.43 9.81
C THR A 1 -12.14 6.01 10.24
N GLY A 2 -12.13 7.33 10.51
CA GLY A 2 -10.93 8.07 10.90
C GLY A 2 -10.75 8.07 12.41
N ALA A 3 -9.71 7.39 12.89
CA ALA A 3 -9.22 7.51 14.27
C ALA A 3 -7.75 7.08 14.43
N LEU A 4 -6.97 6.99 13.36
CA LEU A 4 -5.51 6.83 13.44
C LEU A 4 -4.90 8.15 12.99
N ASN A 5 -4.15 8.80 13.87
CA ASN A 5 -3.28 9.89 13.46
C ASN A 5 -2.11 9.29 12.65
N LYS A 6 -1.47 10.08 11.77
CA LYS A 6 -0.40 9.60 10.86
C LYS A 6 0.70 8.81 11.57
N SER A 7 0.97 9.12 12.84
CA SER A 7 1.92 8.39 13.68
C SER A 7 1.45 6.98 14.03
N ALA A 8 0.19 6.81 14.43
CA ALA A 8 -0.36 5.49 14.74
C ALA A 8 -0.52 4.63 13.48
N GLU A 9 -0.84 5.24 12.32
CA GLU A 9 -0.84 4.53 11.03
C GLU A 9 0.54 3.96 10.70
N ALA A 10 1.60 4.75 10.88
CA ALA A 10 2.97 4.32 10.63
C ALA A 10 3.40 3.18 11.56
N GLU A 11 3.04 3.25 12.84
CA GLU A 11 3.34 2.20 13.83
C GLU A 11 2.63 0.88 13.47
N VAL A 12 1.32 0.94 13.20
CA VAL A 12 0.53 -0.22 12.79
C VAL A 12 1.09 -0.83 11.50
N MET A 13 1.42 0.00 10.51
CA MET A 13 2.02 -0.48 9.26
C MET A 13 3.39 -1.14 9.48
N GLY A 14 4.21 -0.61 10.38
CA GLY A 14 5.48 -1.22 10.77
C GLY A 14 5.30 -2.65 11.28
N GLU A 15 4.35 -2.87 12.17
CA GLU A 15 4.05 -4.21 12.69
C GLU A 15 3.46 -5.14 11.62
N LEU A 16 2.58 -4.64 10.75
CA LEU A 16 2.02 -5.44 9.65
C LEU A 16 3.10 -5.88 8.65
N VAL A 17 4.04 -5.00 8.31
CA VAL A 17 5.17 -5.34 7.43
C VAL A 17 6.08 -6.35 8.10
N LYS A 18 6.33 -6.22 9.41
CA LYS A 18 7.13 -7.19 10.18
C LYS A 18 6.47 -8.57 10.16
N LEU A 19 5.18 -8.66 10.49
CA LEU A 19 4.41 -9.92 10.42
C LEU A 19 4.43 -10.52 9.01
N ASN A 20 4.37 -9.68 7.99
CA ASN A 20 4.48 -10.15 6.61
C ASN A 20 5.84 -10.76 6.28
N ARG A 21 6.92 -10.17 6.80
CA ARG A 21 8.29 -10.70 6.65
C ARG A 21 8.48 -12.02 7.42
N GLU A 22 7.75 -12.21 8.51
CA GLU A 22 7.72 -13.46 9.30
C GLU A 22 6.91 -14.59 8.62
N GLY A 23 6.28 -14.33 7.47
CA GLY A 23 5.58 -15.32 6.65
C GLY A 23 4.06 -15.21 6.66
N THR A 24 3.49 -14.24 7.38
CA THR A 24 2.04 -14.02 7.41
C THR A 24 1.57 -13.27 6.16
N THR A 25 0.54 -13.75 5.47
CA THR A 25 -0.06 -12.97 4.37
C THR A 25 -1.00 -11.91 4.92
N ILE A 26 -0.78 -10.66 4.53
CA ILE A 26 -1.65 -9.53 4.91
C ILE A 26 -2.42 -9.08 3.66
N LEU A 27 -3.74 -9.04 3.77
CA LEU A 27 -4.63 -8.37 2.82
C LEU A 27 -5.21 -7.15 3.50
N MET A 28 -5.09 -5.98 2.85
CA MET A 28 -5.67 -4.75 3.36
C MET A 28 -6.40 -4.01 2.26
N VAL A 29 -7.42 -3.25 2.66
CA VAL A 29 -8.18 -2.36 1.78
C VAL A 29 -7.97 -0.94 2.29
N THR A 30 -7.46 -0.06 1.42
CA THR A 30 -7.18 1.33 1.76
C THR A 30 -7.51 2.25 0.59
N HIS A 31 -7.86 3.49 0.92
CA HIS A 31 -7.96 4.60 -0.04
C HIS A 31 -6.77 5.57 0.09
N ASP A 32 -5.81 5.30 0.99
CA ASP A 32 -4.59 6.09 1.11
C ASP A 32 -3.49 5.45 0.26
N SER A 33 -3.08 6.16 -0.80
CA SER A 33 -2.03 5.71 -1.72
C SER A 33 -0.66 5.55 -1.05
N ARG A 34 -0.38 6.29 0.04
CA ARG A 34 0.86 6.14 0.81
C ARG A 34 0.90 4.81 1.55
N ILE A 35 -0.23 4.40 2.14
CA ILE A 35 -0.35 3.07 2.77
C ILE A 35 -0.24 1.98 1.71
N ALA A 36 -0.94 2.14 0.57
CA ALA A 36 -0.88 1.18 -0.53
C ALA A 36 0.55 1.00 -1.07
N SER A 37 1.34 2.08 -1.13
CA SER A 37 2.74 2.04 -1.60
C SER A 37 3.67 1.18 -0.73
N GLN A 38 3.28 0.89 0.52
CA GLN A 38 4.03 0.02 1.43
C GLN A 38 3.70 -1.46 1.24
N CYS A 39 2.69 -1.81 0.44
CA CYS A 39 2.33 -3.19 0.13
C CYS A 39 3.27 -3.79 -0.93
N ASP A 40 3.40 -5.12 -0.92
CA ASP A 40 4.17 -5.86 -1.93
C ASP A 40 3.55 -5.79 -3.33
N ARG A 41 2.22 -5.68 -3.38
CA ARG A 41 1.41 -5.55 -4.58
C ARG A 41 0.17 -4.72 -4.28
N ILE A 42 -0.34 -4.01 -5.28
CA ILE A 42 -1.58 -3.24 -5.20
C ILE A 42 -2.55 -3.79 -6.24
N LEU A 43 -3.78 -4.07 -5.83
CA LEU A 43 -4.88 -4.42 -6.74
C LEU A 43 -5.85 -3.24 -6.78
N TYR A 44 -6.05 -2.67 -7.97
CA TYR A 44 -6.99 -1.58 -8.16
C TYR A 44 -8.39 -2.12 -8.43
N LEU A 45 -9.32 -1.83 -7.52
CA LEU A 45 -10.71 -2.26 -7.61
C LEU A 45 -11.56 -1.10 -8.15
N LEU A 46 -12.26 -1.33 -9.26
CA LEU A 46 -13.20 -0.38 -9.86
C LEU A 46 -14.49 -1.13 -10.21
N ASP A 47 -15.63 -0.61 -9.78
CA ASP A 47 -16.96 -1.18 -10.05
C ASP A 47 -17.07 -2.69 -9.74
N GLY A 48 -16.48 -3.11 -8.62
CA GLY A 48 -16.50 -4.50 -8.16
C GLY A 48 -15.58 -5.45 -8.93
N ARG A 49 -14.70 -4.93 -9.81
CA ARG A 49 -13.75 -5.71 -10.59
C ARG A 49 -12.32 -5.26 -10.32
N ILE A 50 -11.39 -6.21 -10.33
CA ILE A 50 -9.96 -5.89 -10.34
C ILE A 50 -9.63 -5.40 -11.74
N SER A 51 -9.34 -4.11 -11.85
CA SER A 51 -9.07 -3.45 -13.14
C SER A 51 -7.58 -3.39 -13.45
N ALA A 52 -6.72 -3.43 -12.43
CA ALA A 52 -5.28 -3.46 -12.62
C ALA A 52 -4.51 -3.99 -11.40
N GLU A 53 -3.25 -4.32 -11.62
CA GLU A 53 -2.29 -4.75 -10.60
C GLU A 53 -0.96 -4.00 -10.75
N LEU A 54 -0.38 -3.58 -9.61
CA LEU A 54 0.97 -3.05 -9.52
C LEU A 54 1.82 -3.93 -8.60
N PRO A 55 2.76 -4.73 -9.13
CA PRO A 55 3.74 -5.42 -8.32
C PRO A 55 4.86 -4.45 -7.92
N LEU A 56 5.08 -4.27 -6.62
CA LEU A 56 6.14 -3.41 -6.07
C LEU A 56 7.26 -4.22 -5.40
N GLY A 57 7.02 -5.51 -5.13
CA GLY A 57 7.94 -6.36 -4.38
C GLY A 57 8.05 -5.96 -2.91
N LYS A 58 8.90 -6.68 -2.16
CA LYS A 58 9.05 -6.48 -0.72
C LYS A 58 9.40 -5.04 -0.39
N PHE A 59 8.67 -4.46 0.57
CA PHE A 59 8.98 -3.13 1.08
C PHE A 59 10.36 -3.10 1.75
N VAL A 60 11.21 -2.17 1.34
CA VAL A 60 12.56 -1.95 1.86
C VAL A 60 12.66 -0.53 2.39
N SER A 61 13.17 -0.37 3.61
CA SER A 61 13.36 0.95 4.23
C SER A 61 14.29 1.81 3.37
N GLY A 62 13.94 3.07 3.16
CA GLY A 62 14.65 4.01 2.28
C GLY A 62 14.08 4.09 0.85
N THR A 63 13.10 3.26 0.50
CA THR A 63 12.43 3.30 -0.82
C THR A 63 11.05 3.98 -0.78
N GLU A 64 10.66 4.53 0.37
CA GLU A 64 9.31 5.07 0.63
C GLU A 64 8.91 6.10 -0.43
N ARG A 65 9.76 7.12 -0.62
CA ARG A 65 9.48 8.20 -1.57
C ARG A 65 9.34 7.70 -3.00
N GLN A 66 10.23 6.82 -3.44
CA GLN A 66 10.19 6.26 -4.79
C GLN A 66 8.91 5.43 -5.01
N ARG A 67 8.52 4.63 -4.02
CA ARG A 67 7.30 3.80 -4.08
C ARG A 67 6.05 4.65 -4.06
N GLU A 68 6.00 5.69 -3.23
CA GLU A 68 4.89 6.66 -3.21
C GLU A 68 4.74 7.34 -4.57
N GLU A 69 5.84 7.84 -5.16
CA GLU A 69 5.82 8.48 -6.47
C GLU A 69 5.39 7.52 -7.59
N GLN A 70 5.89 6.28 -7.57
CA GLN A 70 5.49 5.24 -8.52
C GLN A 70 4.01 4.88 -8.39
N THR A 71 3.53 4.69 -7.16
CA THR A 71 2.14 4.34 -6.87
C THR A 71 1.21 5.47 -7.28
N ALA A 72 1.55 6.72 -6.93
CA ALA A 72 0.76 7.90 -7.30
C ALA A 72 0.67 8.05 -8.83
N ARG A 73 1.79 7.86 -9.55
CA ARG A 73 1.80 7.90 -11.02
C ARG A 73 0.89 6.84 -11.61
N TRP A 74 1.01 5.59 -11.14
CA TRP A 74 0.21 4.47 -11.62
C TRP A 74 -1.29 4.67 -11.35
N LEU A 75 -1.66 5.19 -10.17
CA LEU A 75 -3.04 5.51 -9.84
C LEU A 75 -3.61 6.64 -10.72
N MET A 76 -2.81 7.68 -11.00
CA MET A 76 -3.23 8.77 -11.91
C MET A 76 -3.54 8.27 -13.33
N GLU A 77 -2.78 7.30 -13.83
CA GLU A 77 -3.05 6.66 -15.13
C GLU A 77 -4.41 5.93 -15.16
N MET A 78 -4.98 5.61 -14.00
CA MET A 78 -6.26 4.91 -13.83
C MET A 78 -7.44 5.85 -13.53
N GLY A 79 -7.19 7.15 -13.44
CA GLY A 79 -8.22 8.13 -13.08
C GLY A 79 -8.58 8.13 -11.59
N TRP A 80 -7.65 7.72 -10.72
CA TRP A 80 -7.74 7.90 -9.27
C TRP A 80 -7.82 9.37 -8.87
#